data_AF-A0ABD5IPJ8-F1
#
_entry.id   AF-A0ABD5IPJ8-F1
#
_cell.length_a   1.000
_cell.length_b   1.000
_cell.length_c   1.000
_cell.angle_alpha   90.00
_cell.angle_beta   90.00
_cell.angle_gamma   90.00
#
_symmetry.space_group_name_H-M   'P 1'
#
loop_
_entity.id
_entity.type
_entity.pdbx_description
1 polymer ?
#
loop_
_entity_poly.entity_id
_entity_poly.type
_entity_poly.pdbx_seq_one_letter_code
_entity_poly.pdbx_strand_id
1 'polypeptide(L)'
;LALETGGCVGDSLEMARFGAEHEAGTLVVAGVRFMGESAKILCPEKTVLMPDLEAECSLDLGCPEEAFSAFCDQHPDRTVVVYANTSA
;
A
#
# COMPACT_ATOMS: atom_id res chain seq x y z
N LEU A 1 12.22 15.83 9.59
CA LEU A 1 11.16 15.79 8.56
C LEU A 1 9.91 15.05 9.05
N ALA A 2 9.79 13.72 8.99
CA ALA A 2 8.56 13.04 9.46
C ALA A 2 8.44 13.00 11.00
N LEU A 3 9.50 12.57 11.70
CA LEU A 3 9.49 12.48 13.17
C LEU A 3 9.33 13.86 13.84
N GLU A 4 9.87 14.91 13.23
CA GLU A 4 9.76 16.30 13.71
C GLU A 4 8.32 16.84 13.66
N THR A 5 7.48 16.30 12.78
CA THR A 5 6.07 16.67 12.65
C THR A 5 5.13 15.69 13.34
N GLY A 6 5.65 14.80 14.21
CA GLY A 6 4.87 13.74 14.87
C GLY A 6 4.45 12.60 13.94
N GLY A 7 5.06 12.49 12.76
CA GLY A 7 4.84 11.40 11.82
C GLY A 7 5.69 10.16 12.13
N CYS A 8 5.57 9.16 11.26
CA CYS A 8 6.25 7.87 11.37
C CYS A 8 7.21 7.64 10.19
N VAL A 9 8.28 6.89 10.45
CA VAL A 9 9.15 6.29 9.42
C VAL A 9 9.25 4.81 9.73
N GLY A 10 8.78 3.96 8.84
CA GLY A 10 8.68 2.51 9.04
C GLY A 10 8.55 1.77 7.71
N ASP A 11 8.24 0.47 7.78
CA ASP A 11 7.87 -0.29 6.59
C ASP A 11 6.42 0.01 6.14
N SER A 12 5.99 -0.55 5.01
CA SER A 12 4.67 -0.27 4.44
C SER A 12 3.51 -0.60 5.38
N LEU A 13 3.61 -1.70 6.15
CA LEU A 13 2.54 -2.13 7.04
C LEU A 13 2.54 -1.30 8.32
N GLU A 14 3.71 -1.02 8.88
CA GLU A 14 3.87 -0.15 10.05
C GLU A 14 3.33 1.25 9.75
N MET A 15 3.68 1.84 8.60
CA MET A 15 3.20 3.15 8.19
C MET A 15 1.67 3.17 8.00
N ALA A 16 1.10 2.12 7.41
CA ALA A 16 -0.35 2.03 7.21
C ALA A 16 -1.11 1.86 8.55
N ARG A 17 -0.57 1.06 9.49
CA ARG A 17 -1.11 0.90 10.85
C ARG A 17 -1.04 2.20 11.64
N PHE A 18 0.10 2.89 11.58
CA PHE A 18 0.26 4.20 12.20
C PHE A 18 -0.81 5.17 11.70
N GLY A 19 -1.04 5.24 10.39
CA GLY A 19 -2.10 6.09 9.81
C GLY A 19 -3.51 5.76 10.30
N ALA A 20 -3.81 4.47 10.52
CA ALA A 20 -5.11 4.00 11.00
C ALA A 20 -5.36 4.38 12.46
N GLU A 21 -4.32 4.30 13.29
CA GLU A 21 -4.39 4.58 14.73
C GLU A 21 -4.25 6.09 15.07
N HIS A 22 -3.65 6.87 14.16
CA HIS A 22 -3.43 8.30 14.38
C HIS A 22 -4.75 9.11 14.27
N GLU A 23 -4.92 10.16 15.07
CA GLU A 23 -6.17 10.95 15.12
C GLU A 23 -6.43 11.83 13.88
N ALA A 24 -5.37 12.16 13.13
CA ALA A 24 -5.46 13.03 11.96
C ALA A 24 -6.42 12.47 10.88
N GLY A 25 -7.30 13.32 10.34
CA GLY A 25 -8.21 12.97 9.25
C GLY A 25 -7.55 12.89 7.87
N THR A 26 -6.33 13.43 7.74
CA THR A 26 -5.53 13.43 6.51
C THR A 26 -4.17 12.80 6.78
N LEU A 27 -3.76 11.88 5.92
CA LEU A 27 -2.47 11.20 5.94
C LEU A 27 -1.68 11.53 4.67
N VAL A 28 -0.44 11.95 4.82
CA VAL A 28 0.50 12.11 3.69
C VAL A 28 1.44 10.91 3.68
N VAL A 29 1.38 10.09 2.64
CA VAL A 29 2.25 8.91 2.46
C VAL A 29 3.38 9.27 1.51
N ALA A 30 4.56 9.55 2.07
CA ALA A 30 5.79 9.74 1.30
C ALA A 30 6.43 8.37 0.99
N GLY A 31 5.81 7.63 0.07
CA GLY A 31 6.24 6.30 -0.37
C GLY A 31 5.84 6.05 -1.82
N VAL A 32 5.77 4.79 -2.22
CA VAL A 32 5.31 4.37 -3.56
C VAL A 32 3.81 4.03 -3.57
N ARG A 33 3.19 3.97 -4.75
CA ARG A 33 1.73 3.92 -4.96
C ARG A 33 1.04 2.87 -4.10
N PHE A 34 1.49 1.62 -4.13
CA PHE A 34 0.87 0.53 -3.36
C PHE A 34 0.85 0.82 -1.84
N MET A 35 1.81 1.59 -1.31
CA MET A 35 1.84 1.96 0.11
C MET A 35 0.74 2.97 0.43
N GLY A 36 0.50 3.93 -0.46
CA GLY A 36 -0.62 4.87 -0.34
C GLY A 36 -1.97 4.16 -0.44
N GLU A 37 -2.10 3.24 -1.38
CA GLU A 37 -3.30 2.39 -1.53
C GLU A 37 -3.53 1.51 -0.29
N SER A 38 -2.49 0.86 0.23
CA SER A 38 -2.55 0.07 1.47
C SER A 38 -3.00 0.92 2.66
N ALA A 39 -2.47 2.13 2.80
CA ALA A 39 -2.90 3.07 3.83
C ALA A 39 -4.38 3.46 3.66
N LYS A 40 -4.84 3.66 2.41
CA LYS A 40 -6.25 3.97 2.12
C LYS A 40 -7.19 2.80 2.40
N ILE A 41 -6.77 1.57 2.13
CA ILE A 41 -7.51 0.34 2.47
C ILE A 41 -7.73 0.25 3.99
N LEU A 42 -6.68 0.48 4.79
CA LEU A 42 -6.79 0.42 6.25
C LEU A 42 -7.46 1.65 6.87
N CYS A 43 -7.51 2.77 6.14
CA CYS A 43 -8.06 4.05 6.60
C CYS A 43 -9.15 4.58 5.65
N PRO A 44 -10.26 3.85 5.42
CA PRO A 44 -11.22 4.18 4.36
C PRO A 44 -11.83 5.58 4.50
N GLU A 45 -12.03 6.06 5.73
CA GLU A 45 -12.61 7.38 6.02
C GLU A 45 -11.60 8.53 5.98
N LYS A 46 -10.29 8.26 5.95
CA LYS A 46 -9.25 9.29 5.94
C LYS A 46 -8.93 9.73 4.52
N THR A 47 -8.51 10.99 4.39
CA THR A 47 -7.94 11.49 3.13
C THR A 47 -6.47 11.05 3.05
N VAL A 48 -6.09 10.29 2.03
CA VAL A 48 -4.71 9.87 1.80
C VAL A 48 -4.15 10.65 0.62
N LEU A 49 -3.03 11.33 0.84
CA LEU A 49 -2.32 12.10 -0.17
C LEU A 49 -0.95 11.48 -0.42
N MET A 50 -0.58 11.38 -1.69
CA MET A 50 0.77 11.02 -2.11
C MET A 50 1.42 12.23 -2.77
N PRO A 51 2.69 12.54 -2.47
CA PRO A 51 3.40 13.65 -3.11
C PRO A 51 3.56 13.49 -4.62
N ASP A 52 3.70 12.24 -5.08
CA ASP A 52 3.83 11.87 -6.47
C ASP A 52 3.11 10.54 -6.71
N LEU A 53 2.19 10.51 -7.68
CA LEU A 53 1.43 9.30 -8.04
C LEU A 53 2.20 8.40 -9.01
N GLU A 54 3.26 8.90 -9.65
CA GLU A 54 4.17 8.14 -10.52
C GLU A 54 5.29 7.44 -9.73
N ALA A 55 5.34 7.62 -8.40
CA ALA A 55 6.24 6.86 -7.55
C ALA A 55 5.76 5.40 -7.43
N GLU A 56 6.28 4.51 -8.29
CA GLU A 56 5.84 3.12 -8.40
C GLU A 56 6.88 2.10 -7.91
N CYS A 57 6.47 0.83 -7.77
CA CYS A 57 7.36 -0.28 -7.43
C CYS A 57 7.48 -1.24 -8.62
N SER A 58 8.71 -1.54 -9.06
CA SER A 58 8.93 -2.46 -10.20
C SER A 58 8.42 -3.88 -9.96
N LEU A 59 8.33 -4.34 -8.71
CA LEU A 59 7.76 -5.64 -8.37
C LEU A 59 6.24 -5.68 -8.53
N ASP A 60 5.56 -4.59 -8.20
CA ASP A 60 4.12 -4.41 -8.41
C ASP A 60 3.82 -4.38 -9.91
N LEU A 61 4.53 -3.53 -10.67
CA LEU A 61 4.39 -3.45 -12.13
C LEU A 61 4.70 -4.77 -12.85
N GLY A 62 5.54 -5.61 -12.25
CA GLY A 62 5.91 -6.93 -12.78
C GLY A 62 4.85 -8.02 -12.57
N CYS A 63 3.77 -7.75 -11.83
CA CYS A 63 2.74 -8.72 -11.48
C CYS A 63 1.35 -8.28 -11.98
N PRO A 64 1.10 -8.25 -13.30
CA PRO A 64 -0.17 -7.79 -13.85
C PRO A 64 -1.32 -8.75 -13.51
N GLU A 65 -2.49 -8.18 -13.18
CA GLU A 65 -3.70 -8.90 -12.74
C GLU A 65 -4.09 -10.03 -13.69
N GLU A 66 -4.14 -9.77 -15.00
CA GLU A 66 -4.58 -10.76 -15.99
C GLU A 66 -3.69 -12.02 -15.98
N ALA A 67 -2.37 -11.84 -15.91
CA ALA A 67 -1.44 -12.96 -15.88
C ALA A 67 -1.50 -13.72 -14.55
N PHE A 68 -1.67 -13.00 -13.44
CA PHE A 68 -1.77 -13.59 -12.12
C PHE A 68 -3.08 -14.36 -11.93
N SER A 69 -4.20 -13.82 -12.40
CA SER A 69 -5.51 -14.47 -12.39
C SER A 69 -5.49 -15.77 -13.20
N ALA A 70 -4.96 -15.72 -14.43
CA ALA A 70 -4.79 -16.91 -15.26
C ALA A 70 -3.87 -17.97 -14.61
N PHE A 71 -2.88 -17.57 -13.82
CA PHE A 71 -2.03 -18.48 -13.06
C PHE A 71 -2.78 -19.12 -11.87
N CYS A 72 -3.62 -18.35 -11.17
CA CYS A 72 -4.45 -18.86 -10.08
C CYS A 72 -5.49 -19.87 -10.59
N ASP A 73 -6.12 -19.59 -11.73
CA ASP A 73 -7.10 -20.50 -12.37
C ASP A 73 -6.49 -21.86 -12.77
N GLN A 74 -5.20 -21.89 -13.09
CA GLN A 74 -4.46 -23.14 -13.36
C GLN A 74 -4.16 -23.95 -12.09
N HIS A 75 -4.31 -23.35 -10.91
CA HIS A 75 -3.95 -23.94 -9.62
C HIS A 75 -5.03 -23.70 -8.54
N PRO A 76 -6.28 -24.13 -8.78
CA PRO A 76 -7.42 -23.80 -7.92
C PRO A 76 -7.36 -24.43 -6.52
N ASP A 77 -6.54 -25.45 -6.32
CA ASP A 77 -6.34 -26.15 -5.06
C ASP A 77 -5.31 -25.48 -4.14
N ARG A 78 -4.66 -24.40 -4.60
CA ARG A 78 -3.60 -23.71 -3.86
C ARG A 78 -4.10 -22.48 -3.12
N THR A 79 -3.44 -22.17 -2.01
CA THR A 79 -3.64 -20.89 -1.31
C THR A 79 -2.86 -19.79 -2.02
N VAL A 80 -3.56 -18.71 -2.35
CA VAL A 80 -2.95 -17.51 -2.92
C VAL A 80 -2.40 -16.62 -1.80
N VAL A 81 -1.13 -16.27 -1.89
CA VAL A 81 -0.47 -15.34 -0.97
C VAL A 81 0.25 -14.31 -1.81
N VAL A 82 -0.15 -13.04 -1.67
CA VAL A 82 0.49 -11.90 -2.33
C VAL A 82 1.35 -11.15 -1.33
N TYR A 83 2.48 -10.63 -1.78
CA TYR A 83 3.33 -9.80 -0.95
C TYR A 83 2.77 -8.37 -0.87
N ALA A 84 3.12 -7.62 0.17
CA ALA A 84 2.60 -6.26 0.36
C ALA A 84 2.99 -5.30 -0.78
N ASN A 85 4.06 -5.60 -1.53
CA ASN A 85 4.49 -4.85 -2.70
C ASN A 85 3.64 -5.22 -3.94
N THR A 86 2.32 -5.09 -3.81
CA THR A 86 1.35 -5.36 -4.87
C THR A 86 0.22 -4.34 -4.72
N SER A 87 -0.24 -3.81 -5.85
CA SER A 87 -1.35 -2.86 -5.95
C SER A 87 -2.66 -3.42 -5.39
N ALA A 88 -3.54 -2.49 -5.01
CA ALA A 88 -4.85 -2.76 -4.41
C ALA A 88 -5.90 -3.34 -5.38
#